data_AF-A0A2D8WR93-F1
#
_entry.id   AF-A0A2D8WR93-F1
#
_cell.length_a   1.000
_cell.length_b   1.000
_cell.length_c   1.000
_cell.angle_alpha   90.00
_cell.angle_beta   90.00
_cell.angle_gamma   90.00
#
_symmetry.space_group_name_H-M   'P 1'
#
loop_
_entity.id
_entity.type
_entity.pdbx_description
1 polymer ?
#
loop_
_entity_poly.entity_id
_entity_poly.type
_entity_poly.pdbx_seq_one_letter_code
_entity_poly.pdbx_strand_id
1 'polypeptide(L)' 'MKILKELDSSNDWFVLTGSGVSVDSGIPTYRNNDGKWMRSKPVEISDFLDSCEARKRFWLRNMLGWKFMSKAIPN' A
#
# COMPACT_ATOMS: atom_id res chain seq x y z
N MET A 1 -17.63 23.88 4.96
CA MET A 1 -17.03 24.96 5.78
C MET A 1 -16.67 24.55 7.22
N LYS A 2 -17.37 23.60 7.88
CA LYS A 2 -17.04 23.22 9.27
C LYS A 2 -15.64 22.58 9.43
N ILE A 3 -15.33 21.57 8.61
CA ILE A 3 -14.02 20.88 8.63
C ILE A 3 -12.83 21.82 8.44
N LEU A 4 -12.93 22.78 7.50
CA LEU A 4 -11.83 23.73 7.26
C LEU A 4 -11.60 24.62 8.49
N LYS A 5 -12.66 25.07 9.16
CA LYS A 5 -12.52 25.82 10.42
C LYS A 5 -11.91 25.00 11.54
N GLU A 6 -12.25 23.71 11.65
CA GLU A 6 -11.60 22.81 12.60
C GLU A 6 -10.10 22.65 12.27
N LEU A 7 -9.77 22.47 10.98
CA LEU A 7 -8.39 22.35 10.50
C LEU A 7 -7.56 23.63 10.69
N ASP A 8 -8.19 24.80 10.61
CA ASP A 8 -7.51 26.08 10.84
C ASP A 8 -7.36 26.41 12.34
N SER A 9 -8.09 25.72 13.23
CA SER A 9 -8.13 26.03 14.67
C SER A 9 -7.00 25.39 15.50
N SER A 10 -6.24 24.48 14.89
CA SER A 10 -5.09 23.82 15.51
C SER A 10 -3.94 23.76 14.50
N ASN A 11 -2.70 23.64 15.00
CA ASN A 11 -1.51 23.46 14.18
C ASN A 11 -0.83 22.10 14.40
N ASP A 12 -1.30 21.32 15.38
CA ASP A 12 -0.70 20.04 15.76
C ASP A 12 -1.49 18.89 15.16
N TRP A 13 -1.32 18.71 13.84
CA TRP A 13 -2.03 17.68 13.09
C TRP A 13 -1.29 16.36 13.07
N PHE A 14 -2.01 15.29 13.41
CA PHE A 14 -1.57 13.92 13.16
C PHE A 14 -2.42 13.32 12.04
N VAL A 15 -1.76 12.86 10.97
CA VAL A 15 -2.42 12.25 9.83
C VAL A 15 -1.97 10.80 9.71
N LEU A 16 -2.93 9.88 9.80
CA LEU A 16 -2.71 8.47 9.49
C LEU A 16 -3.26 8.17 8.10
N THR A 17 -2.40 7.70 7.20
CA THR A 17 -2.79 7.28 5.86
C THR A 17 -2.67 5.77 5.70
N GLY A 18 -3.33 5.24 4.67
CA GLY A 18 -3.20 3.85 4.25
C GLY A 18 -3.00 3.76 2.74
N SER A 19 -2.96 2.54 2.18
CA SER A 19 -2.70 2.35 0.74
C SER A 19 -3.72 3.03 -0.18
N GLY A 20 -4.92 3.33 0.34
CA GLY A 20 -5.97 4.03 -0.40
C GLY A 20 -5.53 5.40 -0.94
N VAL A 21 -4.64 6.10 -0.23
CA VAL A 21 -4.14 7.42 -0.66
C VAL A 21 -3.33 7.36 -1.95
N SER A 22 -2.86 6.18 -2.35
CA SER A 22 -1.99 5.98 -3.52
C SER A 22 -2.71 5.37 -4.72
N VAL A 23 -4.02 5.13 -4.63
CA VAL A 23 -4.81 4.55 -5.74
C VAL A 23 -4.76 5.45 -6.97
N ASP A 24 -4.95 6.75 -6.77
CA ASP A 24 -4.95 7.75 -7.86
C ASP A 24 -3.55 7.97 -8.44
N SER A 25 -2.51 7.60 -7.69
CA SER A 25 -1.13 7.51 -8.18
C SER A 25 -0.84 6.25 -9.00
N GLY A 26 -1.85 5.40 -9.25
CA GLY A 26 -1.72 4.15 -10.00
C GLY A 26 -1.16 2.97 -9.18
N ILE A 27 -1.05 3.10 -7.86
CA ILE A 27 -0.56 2.05 -6.97
C ILE A 27 -1.76 1.23 -6.43
N PRO A 28 -1.85 -0.07 -6.75
CA PRO A 28 -2.99 -0.89 -6.34
C PRO A 28 -2.99 -1.17 -4.83
N THR A 29 -4.17 -1.22 -4.23
CA THR A 29 -4.36 -1.61 -2.82
C THR A 29 -4.33 -3.13 -2.62
N TYR A 30 -4.21 -3.53 -1.36
CA TYR A 30 -4.31 -4.94 -0.95
C TYR A 30 -5.76 -5.43 -0.81
N ARG A 31 -6.68 -4.53 -0.52
CA ARG A 31 -8.09 -4.82 -0.23
C ARG A 31 -9.02 -3.93 -1.05
N ASN A 32 -10.19 -4.45 -1.40
CA ASN A 32 -11.26 -3.69 -2.04
C ASN A 32 -12.02 -2.83 -1.01
N ASN A 33 -13.03 -2.09 -1.47
CA ASN A 33 -13.86 -1.23 -0.62
C ASN A 33 -14.64 -1.98 0.46
N ASP A 34 -14.86 -3.29 0.27
CA ASP A 34 -15.50 -4.17 1.27
C ASP A 34 -14.47 -4.82 2.22
N GLY A 35 -13.20 -4.44 2.13
CA GLY A 35 -12.11 -5.01 2.95
C GLY A 35 -11.63 -6.40 2.52
N LYS A 36 -12.11 -6.92 1.38
CA LYS A 36 -11.74 -8.25 0.87
C LYS A 36 -10.38 -8.20 0.18
N TRP A 37 -9.57 -9.25 0.41
CA TRP A 37 -8.27 -9.40 -0.24
C TRP A 37 -8.41 -9.48 -1.76
N MET A 38 -7.64 -8.66 -2.47
CA MET A 38 -7.62 -8.65 -3.94
C MET A 38 -6.48 -9.47 -4.54
N ARG A 39 -5.54 -9.94 -3.71
CA ARG A 39 -4.33 -10.64 -4.14
C ARG A 39 -3.99 -11.80 -3.22
N SER A 40 -3.15 -12.70 -3.72
CA SER A 40 -2.61 -13.82 -2.94
C SER A 40 -1.94 -13.34 -1.66
N LYS A 41 -2.08 -14.15 -0.60
CA LYS A 41 -1.47 -13.90 0.70
C LYS A 41 0.02 -13.56 0.54
N PRO A 42 0.51 -12.51 1.21
CA PRO A 42 1.94 -12.23 1.27
C PRO A 42 2.75 -13.45 1.73
N VAL A 43 4.00 -13.53 1.28
CA VAL A 43 4.97 -14.47 1.83
C VAL A 43 5.21 -14.03 3.28
N GLU A 44 5.01 -14.94 4.24
CA GLU A 44 5.27 -14.68 5.65
C GLU A 44 6.78 -14.58 5.90
N ILE A 45 7.17 -13.88 6.96
CA ILE A 45 8.59 -13.66 7.26
C ILE A 45 9.34 -14.98 7.55
N SER A 46 8.73 -15.92 8.26
CA SER A 46 9.31 -17.24 8.52
C SER A 46 9.58 -17.98 7.21
N ASP A 47 8.58 -18.06 6.32
CA ASP A 47 8.74 -18.70 5.01
C ASP A 47 9.86 -18.06 4.20
N PHE A 48 9.95 -16.73 4.22
CA PHE A 48 11.00 -16.00 3.49
C PHE A 48 12.41 -16.35 4.00
N LEU A 49 12.58 -16.50 5.32
CA LEU A 49 13.86 -16.85 5.92
C LEU A 49 14.23 -18.33 5.66
N ASP A 50 13.25 -19.22 5.79
CA ASP A 50 13.48 -20.66 5.81
C ASP A 50 13.47 -21.31 4.41
N SER A 51 12.93 -20.63 3.39
CA SER A 51 12.75 -21.22 2.06
C SER A 51 13.29 -20.37 0.91
N CYS A 52 14.21 -20.96 0.13
CA CYS A 52 14.69 -20.37 -1.12
C CYS A 52 13.56 -20.14 -2.13
N GLU A 53 12.62 -21.09 -2.24
CA GLU A 53 11.47 -20.97 -3.14
C GLU A 53 10.51 -19.85 -2.71
N ALA A 54 10.33 -19.64 -1.39
CA ALA A 54 9.57 -18.50 -0.90
C ALA A 54 10.23 -17.16 -1.25
N ARG A 55 11.57 -17.06 -1.16
CA ARG A 55 12.32 -15.87 -1.60
C ARG A 55 12.18 -15.63 -3.10
N LYS A 56 12.30 -16.67 -3.93
CA LYS A 56 12.08 -16.55 -5.38
C LYS A 56 10.68 -16.03 -5.70
N ARG A 57 9.64 -16.59 -5.05
CA ARG A 57 8.25 -16.13 -5.21
C ARG A 57 8.07 -14.68 -4.77
N PHE A 58 8.64 -14.30 -3.63
CA PHE A 58 8.61 -12.93 -3.13
C PHE A 58 9.23 -11.95 -4.14
N TRP A 59 10.44 -12.24 -4.62
CA TRP A 59 11.14 -11.37 -5.55
C TRP A 59 10.48 -11.32 -6.93
N LEU A 60 9.96 -12.43 -7.43
CA LEU A 60 9.19 -12.45 -8.68
C LEU A 60 7.96 -11.53 -8.59
N ARG A 61 7.22 -11.59 -7.47
CA ARG A 61 6.06 -10.72 -7.25
C ARG A 61 6.46 -9.24 -7.18
N ASN A 62 7.56 -8.93 -6.49
CA ASN A 62 8.07 -7.56 -6.41
C ASN A 62 8.50 -7.02 -7.79
N MET A 63 9.19 -7.84 -8.60
CA MET A 63 9.60 -7.47 -9.95
C MET A 63 8.39 -7.13 -10.84
N LEU A 64 7.34 -7.95 -10.81
CA LEU A 64 6.10 -7.69 -11.55
C LEU A 64 5.34 -6.47 -11.02
N GLY A 65 5.41 -6.23 -9.71
CA GLY A 65 4.80 -5.07 -9.04
C GLY A 65 5.54 -3.76 -9.29
N TRP A 66 6.85 -3.81 -9.58
CA TRP A 66 7.70 -2.64 -9.72
C TRP A 66 7.19 -1.66 -10.78
N LYS A 67 6.56 -2.16 -11.85
CA LYS A 67 5.99 -1.32 -12.92
C LYS A 67 4.93 -0.30 -12.44
N PHE A 68 4.23 -0.61 -11.34
CA PHE A 68 3.25 0.30 -10.75
C PHE A 68 3.96 1.39 -9.94
N MET A 69 5.02 1.03 -9.22
CA MET A 69 5.81 1.96 -8.42
C MET A 69 6.67 2.90 -9.29
N SER A 70 7.34 2.36 -10.30
CA SER A 70 8.33 3.10 -11.10
C SER A 70 7.75 4.21 -11.96
N LYS A 71 6.43 4.18 -12.21
CA LYS A 71 5.70 5.17 -13.00
C LYS A 71 4.77 6.05 -12.16
N ALA A 72 4.61 5.74 -10.87
CA ALA A 72 3.72 6.49 -9.99
C ALA A 72 4.32 7.87 -9.70
N ILE A 73 3.43 8.87 -9.63
CA ILE A 73 3.72 10.21 -9.14
C ILE A 73 2.74 10.55 -8.01
N PRO A 74 3.08 11.48 -7.10
CA PRO A 74 2.10 12.00 -6.15
C PRO A 74 0.83 12.47 -6.88
N ASN A 75 -0.34 12.15 -6.30
CA ASN A 75 -1.63 12.69 -6.76
C ASN A 75 -1.85 14.13 -6.28
#